data_AF-A0A7S2IMS6-F1
#
_entry.id   AF-A0A7S2IMS6-F1
#
_cell.length_a   1.000
_cell.length_b   1.000
_cell.length_c   1.000
_cell.angle_alpha   90.00
_cell.angle_beta   90.00
_cell.angle_gamma   90.00
#
_symmetry.space_group_name_H-M   'P 1'
#
loop_
_entity.id
_entity.type
_entity.pdbx_description
1 polymer ?
#
loop_
_entity_poly.entity_id
_entity_poly.type
_entity_poly.pdbx_seq_one_letter_code
_entity_poly.pdbx_strand_id
1 'polypeptide(L)'
;MLAAAVHDYDHRGLSNDYLSKTGDERALRYNDTHVNEQHHAAAAFALLLRPENNFLSHLPASEFSRVRRMVIDLVIGTDMAEGKRILDSFTEKLDAQAAAAEESAQA
;
A
#
# COMPACT_ATOMS: atom_id res chain seq x y z
N MET A 1 -6.02 -9.51 3.75
CA MET A 1 -6.28 -10.60 2.77
C MET A 1 -6.19 -10.09 1.34
N LEU A 2 -7.09 -9.22 0.85
CA LEU A 2 -7.03 -8.74 -0.55
C LEU A 2 -5.72 -8.01 -0.89
N ALA A 3 -5.30 -7.03 -0.10
CA ALA A 3 -4.02 -6.34 -0.30
C ALA A 3 -2.83 -7.30 -0.34
N ALA A 4 -2.75 -8.22 0.63
CA ALA A 4 -1.71 -9.25 0.67
C ALA A 4 -1.71 -10.16 -0.58
N ALA A 5 -2.87 -10.48 -1.15
CA ALA A 5 -2.95 -11.30 -2.35
C ALA A 5 -2.45 -10.57 -3.61
N VAL A 6 -2.53 -9.24 -3.65
CA VAL A 6 -2.21 -8.44 -4.85
C VAL A 6 -0.92 -7.64 -4.74
N HIS A 7 -0.25 -7.64 -3.59
CA HIS A 7 0.85 -6.71 -3.30
C HIS A 7 2.04 -6.81 -4.26
N ASP A 8 2.28 -7.98 -4.88
CA ASP A 8 3.34 -8.21 -5.88
C ASP A 8 2.77 -8.60 -7.28
N TYR A 9 1.50 -8.33 -7.54
CA TYR A 9 0.85 -8.73 -8.79
C TYR A 9 1.50 -8.07 -10.02
N ASP A 10 1.92 -8.88 -11.01
CA ASP A 10 2.61 -8.40 -12.24
C ASP A 10 3.99 -7.76 -11.97
N HIS A 11 4.70 -8.26 -10.96
CA HIS A 11 6.10 -7.91 -10.69
C HIS A 11 7.06 -8.50 -11.74
N ARG A 12 7.96 -7.65 -12.28
CA ARG A 12 8.90 -8.01 -13.36
C ARG A 12 10.26 -8.50 -12.88
N GLY A 13 10.47 -8.59 -11.57
CA GLY A 13 11.75 -8.96 -10.96
C GLY A 13 12.77 -7.81 -10.93
N LEU A 14 12.33 -6.56 -11.12
CA LEU A 14 13.17 -5.37 -11.17
C LEU A 14 12.82 -4.46 -9.99
N SER A 15 13.83 -3.85 -9.36
CA SER A 15 13.62 -2.92 -8.25
C SER A 15 13.14 -1.55 -8.73
N ASN A 16 12.48 -0.79 -7.84
CA ASN A 16 12.08 0.60 -8.09
C ASN A 16 13.27 1.47 -8.57
N ASP A 17 14.43 1.35 -7.91
CA ASP A 17 15.67 2.06 -8.29
C ASP A 17 16.15 1.74 -9.72
N TYR A 18 16.07 0.47 -10.12
CA TYR A 18 16.42 0.08 -11.49
C TYR A 18 15.46 0.69 -12.51
N LEU A 19 14.16 0.64 -12.24
CA LEU A 19 13.14 1.17 -13.16
C LEU A 19 13.31 2.68 -13.35
N SER A 20 13.55 3.44 -12.27
CA SER A 20 13.82 4.88 -12.33
C SER A 20 15.11 5.20 -13.10
N LYS A 21 16.21 4.51 -12.81
CA LYS A 21 17.50 4.74 -13.49
C LYS A 21 17.50 4.40 -14.98
N THR A 22 16.67 3.46 -15.39
CA THR A 22 16.56 3.03 -16.79
C THR A 22 15.52 3.80 -17.58
N GLY A 23 14.75 4.68 -16.93
CA GLY A 23 13.66 5.42 -17.57
C GLY A 23 12.52 4.50 -18.02
N ASP A 24 12.23 3.43 -17.25
CA ASP A 24 11.13 2.52 -17.55
C ASP A 24 9.79 3.27 -17.57
N GLU A 25 8.88 2.84 -18.46
CA GLU A 25 7.56 3.46 -18.61
C GLU A 25 6.77 3.52 -17.30
N ARG A 26 6.91 2.50 -16.43
CA ARG A 26 6.25 2.50 -15.12
C ARG A 26 6.82 3.58 -14.21
N ALA A 27 8.13 3.78 -14.21
CA ALA A 27 8.78 4.81 -13.43
C ALA A 27 8.32 6.21 -13.86
N LEU A 28 8.22 6.45 -15.18
CA LEU A 28 7.66 7.68 -15.73
C LEU A 28 6.17 7.86 -15.38
N ARG A 29 5.37 6.79 -15.47
CA ARG A 29 3.92 6.83 -15.14
C ARG A 29 3.66 7.17 -13.67
N TYR A 30 4.49 6.65 -12.77
CA TYR A 30 4.33 6.80 -11.33
C TYR A 30 5.26 7.86 -10.72
N ASN A 31 5.95 8.63 -11.56
CA ASN A 31 6.87 9.71 -11.17
C ASN A 31 7.88 9.25 -10.10
N ASP A 32 8.53 8.11 -10.34
CA ASP A 32 9.57 7.51 -9.48
C ASP A 32 9.14 7.24 -8.02
N THR A 33 7.83 7.23 -7.75
CA THR A 33 7.28 7.10 -6.40
C THR A 33 6.55 5.77 -6.29
N HIS A 34 7.02 4.88 -5.40
CA HIS A 34 6.39 3.57 -5.14
C HIS A 34 6.05 2.81 -6.43
N VAL A 35 7.01 2.77 -7.38
CA VAL A 35 6.74 2.44 -8.80
C VAL A 35 6.09 1.06 -8.96
N ASN A 36 6.66 0.05 -8.33
CA ASN A 36 6.14 -1.31 -8.34
C ASN A 36 4.81 -1.40 -7.59
N GLU A 37 4.73 -0.85 -6.38
CA GLU A 37 3.56 -0.94 -5.51
C GLU A 37 2.33 -0.25 -6.11
N GLN A 38 2.52 0.92 -6.73
CA GLN A 38 1.46 1.60 -7.48
C GLN A 38 1.01 0.79 -8.70
N HIS A 39 1.95 0.13 -9.40
CA HIS A 39 1.62 -0.77 -10.50
C HIS A 39 0.80 -1.97 -10.03
N HIS A 40 1.21 -2.64 -8.95
CA HIS A 40 0.52 -3.79 -8.37
C HIS A 40 -0.94 -3.46 -8.04
N ALA A 41 -1.17 -2.36 -7.33
CA ALA A 41 -2.52 -1.91 -7.00
C ALA A 41 -3.33 -1.54 -8.26
N ALA A 42 -2.75 -0.78 -9.20
CA ALA A 42 -3.45 -0.35 -10.40
C ALA A 42 -3.85 -1.53 -11.29
N ALA A 43 -2.91 -2.44 -11.56
CA ALA A 43 -3.12 -3.60 -12.42
C ALA A 43 -4.12 -4.59 -11.81
N ALA A 44 -4.06 -4.82 -10.49
CA ALA A 44 -5.01 -5.68 -9.79
C ALA A 44 -6.45 -5.13 -9.84
N PHE A 45 -6.63 -3.82 -9.60
CA PHE A 45 -7.96 -3.20 -9.71
C PHE A 45 -8.48 -3.17 -11.15
N ALA A 46 -7.61 -2.97 -12.14
CA ALA A 46 -8.00 -3.06 -13.55
C ALA A 46 -8.49 -4.47 -13.93
N LEU A 47 -7.88 -5.52 -13.36
CA LEU A 47 -8.34 -6.90 -13.54
C LEU A 47 -9.66 -7.17 -12.80
N LEU A 48 -9.78 -6.69 -11.56
CA LEU A 48 -10.97 -6.86 -10.72
C LEU A 48 -12.21 -6.20 -11.34
N LEU A 49 -12.06 -5.04 -11.97
CA LEU A 49 -13.19 -4.28 -12.53
C LEU A 49 -13.75 -4.85 -13.83
N ARG A 50 -13.18 -5.95 -14.35
CA ARG A 50 -13.76 -6.67 -15.49
C ARG A 50 -15.09 -7.34 -15.08
N PRO A 51 -16.13 -7.34 -15.93
CA PRO A 51 -17.46 -7.87 -15.59
C PRO A 51 -17.44 -9.28 -15.00
N GLU A 52 -16.57 -10.15 -15.52
CA GLU A 52 -16.41 -11.55 -15.11
C GLU A 52 -15.66 -11.75 -13.79
N ASN A 53 -14.89 -10.75 -13.34
CA ASN A 53 -14.01 -10.85 -12.18
C ASN A 53 -14.50 -10.01 -10.98
N ASN A 54 -15.46 -9.11 -11.18
CA ASN A 54 -15.83 -8.11 -10.17
C ASN A 54 -16.72 -8.69 -9.06
N PHE A 55 -16.11 -9.47 -8.16
CA PHE A 55 -16.77 -9.99 -6.96
C PHE A 55 -17.12 -8.91 -5.92
N LEU A 56 -16.67 -7.66 -6.12
CA LEU A 56 -17.04 -6.51 -5.29
C LEU A 56 -18.21 -5.69 -5.87
N SER A 57 -18.80 -6.13 -6.98
CA SER A 57 -19.86 -5.40 -7.72
C SER A 57 -21.12 -5.12 -6.90
N HIS A 58 -21.40 -5.91 -5.86
CA HIS A 58 -22.55 -5.73 -4.99
C HIS A 58 -22.33 -4.71 -3.84
N LEU A 59 -21.10 -4.20 -3.68
CA LEU A 59 -20.83 -3.22 -2.64
C LEU A 59 -21.43 -1.86 -2.99
N PRO A 60 -22.00 -1.13 -2.01
CA PRO A 60 -22.29 0.28 -2.17
C PRO A 60 -21.02 1.07 -2.54
N ALA A 61 -21.18 2.15 -3.30
CA ALA A 61 -20.06 2.97 -3.76
C ALA A 61 -19.16 3.48 -2.63
N SER A 62 -19.72 3.80 -1.47
CA SER A 62 -18.98 4.23 -0.28
C SER A 62 -18.05 3.13 0.26
N GLU A 63 -18.55 1.90 0.37
CA GLU A 63 -17.78 0.75 0.86
C GLU A 63 -16.73 0.32 -0.15
N PHE A 64 -17.06 0.32 -1.46
CA PHE A 64 -16.07 0.08 -2.50
C PHE A 64 -14.91 1.09 -2.43
N SER A 65 -15.24 2.38 -2.27
CA SER A 65 -14.23 3.44 -2.17
C SER A 65 -13.34 3.27 -0.93
N ARG A 66 -13.93 2.88 0.21
CA ARG A 66 -13.21 2.58 1.44
C ARG A 66 -12.29 1.37 1.29
N VAL A 67 -12.79 0.27 0.72
CA VAL A 67 -11.98 -0.93 0.44
C VAL A 67 -10.83 -0.59 -0.50
N ARG A 68 -11.11 0.15 -1.57
CA ARG A 68 -10.10 0.58 -2.53
C ARG A 68 -9.00 1.39 -1.87
N ARG A 69 -9.37 2.39 -1.05
CA ARG A 69 -8.40 3.20 -0.31
C ARG A 69 -7.52 2.35 0.61
N MET A 70 -8.13 1.50 1.43
CA MET A 70 -7.39 0.64 2.35
C MET A 70 -6.43 -0.31 1.62
N VAL A 71 -6.85 -0.91 0.51
CA VAL A 71 -5.98 -1.81 -0.27
C VAL A 71 -4.80 -1.04 -0.88
N ILE A 72 -5.04 0.14 -1.44
CA ILE A 72 -3.97 0.98 -2.01
C ILE A 72 -2.96 1.36 -0.92
N ASP A 73 -3.44 1.84 0.23
CA ASP A 73 -2.56 2.27 1.32
C ASP A 73 -1.72 1.08 1.86
N LEU A 74 -2.33 -0.10 1.98
CA LEU A 74 -1.63 -1.31 2.42
C LEU A 74 -0.59 -1.81 1.41
N VAL A 75 -0.87 -1.73 0.11
CA VAL A 75 0.08 -2.15 -0.94
C VAL A 75 1.22 -1.15 -1.05
N ILE A 76 0.95 0.16 -1.00
CA ILE A 76 2.02 1.18 -0.97
C ILE A 76 2.91 0.99 0.25
N GLY A 77 2.32 0.63 1.40
CA GLY A 77 3.06 0.35 2.63
C GLY A 77 4.01 -0.86 2.56
N THR A 78 3.98 -1.68 1.50
CA THR A 78 4.96 -2.76 1.31
C THR A 78 6.25 -2.30 0.62
N ASP A 79 6.32 -1.04 0.15
CA ASP A 79 7.57 -0.48 -0.35
C ASP A 79 8.62 -0.48 0.76
N MET A 80 9.74 -1.15 0.50
CA MET A 80 10.85 -1.27 1.45
C MET A 80 11.47 0.09 1.80
N ALA A 81 11.34 1.11 0.95
CA ALA A 81 11.75 2.48 1.28
C ALA A 81 10.90 3.11 2.41
N GLU A 82 9.65 2.65 2.58
CA GLU A 82 8.74 3.14 3.60
C GLU A 82 8.90 2.38 4.94
N GLY A 83 9.52 1.20 4.92
CA GLY A 83 9.68 0.34 6.10
C GLY A 83 10.33 1.04 7.30
N LYS A 84 11.31 1.93 7.06
CA LYS A 84 11.93 2.72 8.13
C LYS A 84 10.95 3.70 8.76
N ARG A 85 10.19 4.45 7.96
CA ARG A 85 9.17 5.39 8.46
C ARG A 85 8.12 4.67 9.29
N ILE A 86 7.68 3.50 8.84
CA ILE A 86 6.70 2.71 9.58
C ILE A 86 7.25 2.32 10.95
N LEU A 87 8.50 1.85 11.02
CA LEU A 87 9.15 1.47 12.28
C LEU A 87 9.31 2.67 13.22
N ASP A 88 9.75 3.81 12.70
CA ASP A 88 9.90 5.04 13.47
C ASP A 88 8.53 5.47 14.07
N SER A 89 7.48 5.51 13.24
CA SER A 89 6.12 5.88 13.69
C SER A 89 5.50 4.90 14.68
N PHE A 90 5.87 3.63 14.61
CA PHE A 90 5.43 2.61 15.55
C PHE A 90 6.10 2.78 16.90
N THR A 91 7.40 3.06 16.89
CA THR A 91 8.20 3.31 18.09
C THR A 91 7.68 4.54 18.83
N GLU A 92 7.45 5.65 18.11
CA GLU A 92 6.86 6.87 18.69
C GLU A 92 5.51 6.61 19.38
N LYS A 93 4.66 5.78 18.78
CA LYS A 93 3.36 5.43 19.36
C LYS A 93 3.48 4.55 20.61
N LEU A 94 4.46 3.65 20.64
CA LEU A 94 4.73 2.83 21.83
C LEU A 94 5.22 3.70 22.99
N ASP A 95 6.13 4.63 22.72
CA ASP A 95 6.65 5.55 23.74
C ASP A 95 5.54 6.44 24.29
N ALA A 96 4.67 6.97 23.42
CA ALA A 96 3.51 7.75 23.84
C ALA A 96 2.50 6.93 24.68
N GLN A 97 2.29 5.65 24.33
CA GLN A 97 1.43 4.76 25.13
C GLN A 97 2.03 4.44 26.50
N ALA A 98 3.34 4.23 26.57
CA ALA A 98 4.04 3.98 27.83
C ALA A 98 3.93 5.19 28.77
N ALA A 99 4.18 6.40 28.24
CA ALA A 99 4.05 7.64 29.00
C ALA A 99 2.62 7.87 29.52
N ALA A 100 1.60 7.63 28.68
CA ALA A 100 0.20 7.76 29.08
C ALA A 100 -0.21 6.74 30.16
N ALA A 101 0.33 5.52 30.11
CA ALA A 101 0.11 4.49 31.12
C ALA A 101 0.75 4.84 32.47
N GLU A 102 1.93 5.47 32.46
CA GLU A 102 2.60 5.96 33.67
C GLU A 102 1.84 7.13 34.33
N GLU A 103 1.34 8.10 33.54
CA GLU A 103 0.52 9.20 34.07
C GLU A 103 -0.79 8.71 34.71
N SER A 104 -1.44 7.71 34.12
CA SER A 104 -2.71 7.16 34.64
C SER A 104 -2.52 6.23 35.85
N ALA A 105 -1.31 5.74 36.10
CA ALA A 105 -0.97 4.97 37.31
C ALA A 105 -0.60 5.86 38.51
N GLN A 106 -0.34 7.16 38.29
CA GLN A 106 0.02 8.14 39.32
C GLN A 106 -1.17 9.01 39.79
N ALA A 107 -2.33 8.86 39.16
CA ALA A 107 -3.60 9.51 39.52
C ALA A 107 -4.50 8.59 40.36
#